data_AF-A0A7S0P819-F1
#
_entry.id   AF-A0A7S0P819-F1
#
_cell.length_a   1.000
_cell.length_b   1.000
_cell.length_c   1.000
_cell.angle_alpha   90.00
_cell.angle_beta   90.00
_cell.angle_gamma   90.00
#
_symmetry.space_group_name_H-M   'P 1'
#
loop_
_entity.id
_entity.type
_entity.pdbx_description
1 polymer ?
#
loop_
_entity_poly.entity_id
_entity_poly.type
_entity_poly.pdbx_seq_one_letter_code
_entity_poly.pdbx_strand_id
1 'polypeptide(L)'
;MPGPGPGAFTAAEKASSLFEHERVGAFADAILAIFATVAAVPLAKVEVEPPEDGGELSAWDVLEAKATNMLLYMITFAIVGSAFVDSMRLTHRARVMRRRAMVPFVFFLLSTSLIPLGFILTQSSRTSQPDPLAITAYFALMILSKMASLVLRCVLRPVLRVEYPMQDAVETCTAVAYMFGCLALIGVSWMLSALHATASLVWYATPCLGFVARMGPSFLACCCRQEVAEAKSHIRIHGRWLLDRERMAAFTDGVLAISATFTLLEIRAPASLDGVGTASPVGPSRGLGEPEDGGFATYIQHHWRDLLSYAASFSVILQLWVTHRETTSAVPRFGKVLRSLNLLSCMVAALIPFSMSLVVNFPDDA
;
A
#
# COMPACT_ATOMS: atom_id res chain seq x y z
N MET A 1 -28.32 21.70 -46.48
CA MET A 1 -27.94 20.75 -45.41
C MET A 1 -26.54 21.16 -44.93
N PRO A 2 -26.40 21.83 -43.77
CA PRO A 2 -25.08 22.06 -43.21
C PRO A 2 -24.52 20.72 -42.71
N GLY A 3 -23.33 20.35 -43.17
CA GLY A 3 -22.65 19.14 -42.74
C GLY A 3 -22.30 19.18 -41.24
N PRO A 4 -22.13 18.01 -40.59
CA PRO A 4 -21.79 17.96 -39.17
C PRO A 4 -20.44 18.65 -38.95
N GLY A 5 -20.42 19.64 -38.06
CA GLY A 5 -19.21 20.39 -37.70
C GLY A 5 -18.13 19.48 -37.11
N PRO A 6 -16.84 19.86 -37.23
CA PRO A 6 -15.74 19.05 -36.76
C PRO A 6 -15.75 19.01 -35.23
N GLY A 7 -16.13 17.87 -34.64
CA GLY A 7 -15.96 17.63 -33.20
C GLY A 7 -17.14 17.00 -32.45
N ALA A 8 -18.26 16.67 -33.10
CA ALA A 8 -19.33 15.92 -32.44
C ALA A 8 -18.99 14.42 -32.44
N PHE A 9 -18.32 13.94 -31.38
CA PHE A 9 -18.16 12.51 -31.14
C PHE A 9 -19.52 11.81 -31.21
N THR A 10 -19.58 10.69 -31.93
CA THR A 10 -20.77 9.83 -31.93
C THR A 10 -21.01 9.27 -30.53
N ALA A 11 -22.26 8.93 -30.19
CA ALA A 11 -22.58 8.36 -28.87
C ALA A 11 -21.75 7.08 -28.57
N ALA A 12 -21.42 6.32 -29.60
CA ALA A 12 -20.57 5.14 -29.53
C ALA A 12 -19.11 5.48 -29.15
N GLU A 13 -18.51 6.49 -29.77
CA GLU A 13 -17.13 6.93 -29.43
C GLU A 13 -17.05 7.55 -28.04
N LYS A 14 -18.13 8.23 -27.60
CA LYS A 14 -18.22 8.73 -26.24
C LYS A 14 -18.33 7.59 -25.22
N ALA A 15 -19.07 6.53 -25.53
CA ALA A 15 -19.16 5.34 -24.69
C ALA A 15 -17.84 4.56 -24.63
N SER A 16 -17.14 4.40 -25.77
CA SER A 16 -15.85 3.70 -25.80
C SER A 16 -14.77 4.44 -25.01
N SER A 17 -14.67 5.77 -25.16
CA SER A 17 -13.70 6.58 -24.42
C SER A 17 -13.97 6.63 -22.91
N LEU A 18 -15.23 6.55 -22.48
CA LEU A 18 -15.60 6.41 -21.07
C LEU A 18 -15.17 5.04 -20.50
N PHE A 19 -15.43 3.97 -21.24
CA PHE A 19 -15.02 2.62 -20.84
C PHE A 19 -13.50 2.47 -20.73
N GLU A 20 -12.74 3.05 -21.68
CA GLU A 20 -11.27 3.09 -21.60
C GLU A 20 -10.78 3.82 -20.35
N HIS A 21 -11.44 4.91 -19.95
CA HIS A 21 -11.09 5.67 -18.77
C HIS A 21 -11.35 4.90 -17.46
N GLU A 22 -12.50 4.25 -17.34
CA GLU A 22 -12.85 3.43 -16.17
C GLU A 22 -11.85 2.27 -15.99
N ARG A 23 -11.45 1.63 -17.09
CA ARG A 23 -10.43 0.57 -17.08
C ARG A 23 -9.07 1.05 -16.58
N VAL A 24 -8.64 2.24 -16.97
CA VAL A 24 -7.37 2.81 -16.50
C VAL A 24 -7.42 3.08 -15.00
N GLY A 25 -8.56 3.59 -14.50
CA GLY A 25 -8.79 3.78 -13.06
C GLY A 25 -8.72 2.46 -12.30
N ALA A 26 -9.50 1.46 -12.71
CA ALA A 26 -9.53 0.15 -12.08
C ALA A 26 -8.16 -0.56 -12.09
N PHE A 27 -7.42 -0.46 -13.19
CA PHE A 27 -6.06 -0.98 -13.30
C PHE A 27 -5.10 -0.33 -12.29
N ALA A 28 -5.15 1.00 -12.18
CA ALA A 28 -4.34 1.71 -11.21
C ALA A 28 -4.72 1.37 -9.76
N ASP A 29 -6.01 1.22 -9.47
CA ASP A 29 -6.52 0.89 -8.13
C ASP A 29 -6.02 -0.50 -7.69
N ALA A 30 -6.10 -1.50 -8.58
CA ALA A 30 -5.59 -2.85 -8.32
C ALA A 30 -4.07 -2.88 -8.08
N ILE A 31 -3.31 -2.18 -8.93
CA ILE A 31 -1.85 -2.13 -8.84
C ILE A 31 -1.38 -1.44 -7.56
N LEU A 32 -1.98 -0.31 -7.20
CA LEU A 32 -1.62 0.43 -5.99
C LEU A 32 -2.02 -0.34 -4.72
N ALA A 33 -3.12 -1.10 -4.76
CA ALA A 33 -3.48 -2.03 -3.69
C ALA A 33 -2.39 -3.08 -3.49
N ILE A 34 -1.95 -3.76 -4.57
CA ILE A 34 -0.86 -4.75 -4.53
C ILE A 34 0.40 -4.14 -3.90
N PHE A 35 0.84 -2.98 -4.38
CA PHE A 35 2.06 -2.33 -3.87
C PHE A 35 1.98 -1.99 -2.39
N ALA A 36 0.82 -1.53 -1.92
CA ALA A 36 0.60 -1.23 -0.52
C ALA A 36 0.65 -2.50 0.34
N THR A 37 0.03 -3.59 -0.10
CA THR A 37 0.03 -4.89 0.61
C THR A 37 1.39 -5.60 0.59
N VAL A 38 2.12 -5.56 -0.52
CA VAL A 38 3.43 -6.25 -0.64
C VAL A 38 4.46 -5.68 0.34
N ALA A 39 4.31 -4.41 0.77
CA ALA A 39 5.14 -3.84 1.82
C ALA A 39 5.04 -4.61 3.16
N ALA A 40 3.99 -5.41 3.39
CA ALA A 40 3.86 -6.25 4.59
C ALA A 40 4.66 -7.57 4.51
N VAL A 41 5.08 -8.00 3.32
CA VAL A 41 5.76 -9.30 3.12
C VAL A 41 6.96 -9.50 4.06
N PRO A 42 7.85 -8.51 4.27
CA PRO A 42 9.00 -8.73 5.15
C PRO A 42 8.64 -8.85 6.63
N LEU A 43 7.43 -8.49 7.03
CA LEU A 43 6.91 -8.71 8.38
C LEU A 43 6.40 -10.13 8.57
N ALA A 44 5.82 -10.75 7.54
CA ALA A 44 5.19 -12.07 7.61
C ALA A 44 6.19 -13.18 8.02
N LYS A 45 7.48 -13.04 7.71
CA LYS A 45 8.51 -14.01 8.08
C LYS A 45 8.88 -13.92 9.56
N VAL A 46 8.50 -14.91 10.38
CA VAL A 46 8.77 -14.98 11.85
C VAL A 46 10.19 -15.45 12.20
N GLU A 47 11.16 -15.25 11.31
CA GLU A 47 12.54 -15.67 11.56
C GLU A 47 13.21 -14.62 12.46
N VAL A 48 13.38 -14.95 13.75
CA VAL A 48 14.12 -14.16 14.74
C VAL A 48 15.09 -15.11 15.44
N GLU A 49 16.32 -14.65 15.66
CA GLU A 49 17.31 -15.43 16.41
C GLU A 49 16.81 -15.62 17.86
N PRO A 50 16.95 -16.84 18.43
CA PRO A 50 16.55 -17.08 19.81
C PRO A 50 17.35 -16.18 20.77
N PRO A 51 16.76 -15.80 21.92
CA PRO A 51 17.44 -14.95 22.89
C PRO A 51 18.77 -15.55 23.33
N GLU A 52 19.79 -14.70 23.53
CA GLU A 52 21.16 -15.11 23.91
C GLU A 52 21.18 -15.91 25.23
N ASP A 53 20.17 -15.73 26.07
CA ASP A 53 20.00 -16.41 27.37
C ASP A 53 19.54 -17.88 27.23
N GLY A 54 19.30 -18.37 26.01
CA GLY A 54 18.87 -19.76 25.74
C GLY A 54 17.42 -20.04 26.12
N GLY A 55 16.61 -19.01 26.33
CA GLY A 55 15.17 -19.12 26.56
C GLY A 55 14.39 -19.49 25.30
N GLU A 56 13.17 -20.02 25.48
CA GLU A 56 12.23 -20.21 24.37
C GLU A 56 11.82 -18.85 23.78
N LEU A 57 11.74 -18.77 22.46
CA LEU A 57 11.35 -17.54 21.75
C LEU A 57 9.86 -17.28 22.02
N SER A 58 9.51 -16.12 22.57
CA SER A 58 8.11 -15.73 22.78
C SER A 58 7.56 -14.87 21.63
N ALA A 59 6.23 -14.78 21.52
CA ALA A 59 5.56 -13.88 20.59
C ALA A 59 5.94 -12.41 20.82
N TRP A 60 6.19 -12.03 22.08
CA TRP A 60 6.59 -10.68 22.45
C TRP A 60 7.99 -10.33 21.93
N ASP A 61 8.94 -11.27 22.00
CA ASP A 61 10.30 -11.07 21.47
C ASP A 61 10.27 -10.80 19.96
N VAL A 62 9.42 -11.52 19.23
CA VAL A 62 9.21 -11.29 17.80
C VAL A 62 8.61 -9.92 17.52
N LEU A 63 7.61 -9.50 18.30
CA LEU A 63 6.99 -8.19 18.16
C LEU A 63 7.98 -7.07 18.46
N GLU A 64 8.79 -7.19 19.51
CA GLU A 64 9.82 -6.21 19.86
C GLU A 64 10.88 -6.11 18.76
N ALA A 65 11.39 -7.27 18.28
CA ALA A 65 12.35 -7.33 17.19
C ALA A 65 11.81 -6.71 15.88
N LYS A 66 10.50 -6.86 15.61
CA LYS A 66 9.86 -6.36 14.38
C LYS A 66 9.17 -5.01 14.53
N ALA A 67 9.09 -4.42 15.73
CA ALA A 67 8.33 -3.19 15.99
C ALA A 67 8.68 -2.06 15.04
N THR A 68 9.97 -1.89 14.75
CA THR A 68 10.39 -0.83 13.83
C THR A 68 10.07 -1.15 12.36
N ASN A 69 10.14 -2.43 11.96
CA ASN A 69 9.75 -2.83 10.62
C ASN A 69 8.25 -2.61 10.43
N MET A 70 7.43 -2.84 11.47
CA MET A 70 6.01 -2.52 11.46
C MET A 70 5.81 -1.02 11.25
N LEU A 71 6.55 -0.17 11.95
CA LEU A 71 6.43 1.28 11.77
C LEU A 71 6.80 1.73 10.34
N LEU A 72 7.88 1.19 9.78
CA LEU A 72 8.30 1.48 8.40
C LEU A 72 7.28 0.97 7.37
N TYR A 73 6.68 -0.19 7.61
CA TYR A 73 5.55 -0.68 6.84
C TYR A 73 4.37 0.30 6.88
N MET A 74 3.95 0.77 8.06
CA MET A 74 2.82 1.68 8.21
C MET A 74 3.07 3.00 7.46
N ILE A 75 4.30 3.53 7.53
CA ILE A 75 4.72 4.70 6.76
C ILE A 75 4.63 4.42 5.25
N THR A 76 5.18 3.28 4.80
CA THR A 76 5.18 2.88 3.39
C THR A 76 3.76 2.72 2.85
N PHE A 77 2.89 2.03 3.60
CA PHE A 77 1.48 1.85 3.25
C PHE A 77 0.77 3.20 3.15
N ALA A 78 0.98 4.11 4.11
CA ALA A 78 0.40 5.44 4.07
C ALA A 78 0.85 6.27 2.86
N ILE A 79 2.12 6.14 2.45
CA ILE A 79 2.66 6.80 1.24
C ILE A 79 2.00 6.26 -0.02
N VAL A 80 1.93 4.93 -0.18
CA VAL A 80 1.29 4.30 -1.34
C VAL A 80 -0.23 4.60 -1.34
N GLY A 81 -0.89 4.58 -0.18
CA GLY A 81 -2.28 4.99 -0.02
C GLY A 81 -2.51 6.45 -0.41
N SER A 82 -1.58 7.36 -0.08
CA SER A 82 -1.61 8.74 -0.59
C SER A 82 -1.47 8.80 -2.11
N ALA A 83 -0.62 7.97 -2.70
CA ALA A 83 -0.46 7.89 -4.16
C ALA A 83 -1.74 7.35 -4.84
N PHE A 84 -2.43 6.40 -4.20
CA PHE A 84 -3.78 5.97 -4.61
C PHE A 84 -4.78 7.11 -4.59
N VAL A 85 -4.86 7.90 -3.52
CA VAL A 85 -5.75 9.07 -3.47
C VAL A 85 -5.39 10.11 -4.54
N ASP A 86 -4.10 10.33 -4.81
CA ASP A 86 -3.63 11.22 -5.88
C ASP A 86 -4.06 10.70 -7.26
N SER A 87 -3.81 9.42 -7.54
CA SER A 87 -4.30 8.73 -8.74
C SER A 87 -5.81 8.91 -8.87
N MET A 88 -6.53 8.78 -7.75
CA MET A 88 -7.97 8.84 -7.72
C MET A 88 -8.50 10.18 -8.21
N ARG A 89 -7.95 11.25 -7.63
CA ARG A 89 -8.30 12.63 -7.99
C ARG A 89 -7.91 12.97 -9.42
N LEU A 90 -6.73 12.55 -9.88
CA LEU A 90 -6.21 12.91 -11.20
C LEU A 90 -7.01 12.28 -12.33
N THR A 91 -7.29 11.00 -12.24
CA THR A 91 -8.12 10.29 -13.23
C THR A 91 -9.55 10.82 -13.20
N HIS A 92 -10.17 10.94 -12.02
CA HIS A 92 -11.53 11.47 -11.91
C HIS A 92 -11.67 12.88 -12.52
N ARG A 93 -10.70 13.79 -12.28
CA ARG A 93 -10.75 15.16 -12.84
C ARG A 93 -10.38 15.22 -14.32
N ALA A 94 -9.53 14.33 -14.82
CA ALA A 94 -9.10 14.34 -16.23
C ALA A 94 -10.25 13.96 -17.19
N ARG A 95 -11.25 13.19 -16.72
CA ARG A 95 -12.42 12.64 -17.47
C ARG A 95 -12.08 11.71 -18.65
N VAL A 96 -10.99 11.98 -19.38
CA VAL A 96 -10.45 11.17 -20.47
C VAL A 96 -8.92 11.26 -20.41
N MET A 97 -8.25 10.11 -20.22
CA MET A 97 -6.80 10.03 -20.30
C MET A 97 -6.36 10.00 -21.77
N ARG A 98 -6.06 11.17 -22.33
CA ARG A 98 -5.44 11.25 -23.66
C ARG A 98 -4.08 10.57 -23.67
N ARG A 99 -3.63 10.07 -24.83
CA ARG A 99 -2.33 9.40 -25.04
C ARG A 99 -1.13 10.14 -24.40
N ARG A 100 -1.14 11.48 -24.43
CA ARG A 100 -0.08 12.34 -23.83
C ARG A 100 -0.01 12.26 -22.29
N ALA A 101 -1.13 12.00 -21.62
CA ALA A 101 -1.18 11.85 -20.17
C ALA A 101 -0.94 10.39 -19.74
N MET A 102 -1.20 9.41 -20.61
CA MET A 102 -1.06 7.99 -20.28
C MET A 102 0.39 7.60 -19.97
N VAL A 103 1.36 8.10 -20.74
CA VAL A 103 2.80 7.85 -20.50
C VAL A 103 3.26 8.34 -19.12
N PRO A 104 3.05 9.62 -18.73
CA PRO A 104 3.42 10.07 -17.39
C PRO A 104 2.61 9.39 -16.28
N PHE A 105 1.39 8.91 -16.55
CA PHE A 105 0.62 8.13 -15.57
C PHE A 105 1.19 6.74 -15.35
N VAL A 106 1.58 6.02 -16.41
CA VAL A 106 2.30 4.74 -16.29
C VAL A 106 3.64 4.93 -15.58
N PHE A 107 4.37 6.01 -15.89
CA PHE A 107 5.62 6.34 -15.18
C PHE A 107 5.39 6.65 -13.69
N PHE A 108 4.27 7.30 -13.35
CA PHE A 108 3.84 7.48 -11.97
C PHE A 108 3.58 6.14 -11.28
N LEU A 109 2.82 5.23 -11.91
CA LEU A 109 2.58 3.89 -11.34
C LEU A 109 3.88 3.09 -11.17
N LEU A 110 4.77 3.12 -12.17
CA LEU A 110 6.07 2.45 -12.13
C LEU A 110 6.95 3.01 -11.00
N SER A 111 7.04 4.33 -10.86
CA SER A 111 7.85 4.93 -9.78
C SER A 111 7.26 4.63 -8.40
N THR A 112 5.93 4.56 -8.26
CA THR A 112 5.28 4.12 -7.01
C THR A 112 5.53 2.65 -6.71
N SER A 113 5.64 1.77 -7.72
CA SER A 113 5.91 0.34 -7.53
C SER A 113 7.26 0.06 -6.90
N LEU A 114 8.20 0.99 -7.01
CA LEU A 114 9.54 0.86 -6.45
C LEU A 114 9.61 1.27 -4.98
N ILE A 115 8.58 1.93 -4.42
CA ILE A 115 8.62 2.37 -3.01
C ILE A 115 8.78 1.19 -2.03
N PRO A 116 8.05 0.05 -2.17
CA PRO A 116 8.27 -1.13 -1.33
C PRO A 116 9.70 -1.69 -1.43
N LEU A 117 10.36 -1.56 -2.58
CA LEU A 117 11.76 -1.98 -2.73
C LEU A 117 12.69 -1.18 -1.81
N GLY A 118 12.53 0.14 -1.72
CA GLY A 118 13.34 0.95 -0.81
C GLY A 118 13.13 0.59 0.66
N PHE A 119 11.91 0.18 1.04
CA PHE A 119 11.63 -0.36 2.37
C PHE A 119 12.41 -1.67 2.62
N ILE A 120 12.37 -2.61 1.68
CA ILE A 120 13.09 -3.89 1.77
C ILE A 120 14.61 -3.66 1.91
N LEU A 121 15.18 -2.77 1.09
CA LEU A 121 16.61 -2.45 1.14
C LEU A 121 17.03 -1.87 2.50
N THR A 122 16.19 -1.01 3.07
CA THR A 122 16.42 -0.39 4.39
C THR A 122 16.34 -1.43 5.52
N GLN A 123 15.53 -2.47 5.34
CA GLN A 123 15.45 -3.56 6.32
C GLN A 123 16.63 -4.53 6.22
N SER A 124 17.09 -4.87 5.01
CA SER A 124 18.18 -5.83 4.82
C SER A 124 19.54 -5.33 5.30
N SER A 125 19.78 -4.01 5.29
CA SER A 125 21.05 -3.42 5.70
C SER A 125 21.24 -3.30 7.23
N ARG A 126 20.37 -3.94 8.04
CA ARG A 126 20.17 -3.61 9.45
C ARG A 126 20.89 -4.52 10.45
N THR A 127 21.72 -5.47 10.00
CA THR A 127 22.35 -6.45 10.89
C THR A 127 23.39 -5.86 11.86
N SER A 128 23.84 -4.61 11.68
CA SER A 128 24.68 -3.93 12.70
C SER A 128 24.58 -2.39 12.71
N GLN A 129 24.46 -1.73 11.54
CA GLN A 129 24.26 -0.27 11.43
C GLN A 129 23.43 0.06 10.17
N PRO A 130 22.47 0.99 10.21
CA PRO A 130 21.68 1.34 9.04
C PRO A 130 22.58 1.97 7.96
N ASP A 131 22.68 1.33 6.79
CA ASP A 131 23.42 1.87 5.65
C ASP A 131 22.73 3.16 5.14
N PRO A 132 23.40 4.33 5.19
CA PRO A 132 22.83 5.59 4.71
C PRO A 132 22.44 5.54 3.23
N LEU A 133 23.06 4.66 2.44
CA LEU A 133 22.73 4.50 1.02
C LEU A 133 21.33 3.89 0.84
N ALA A 134 20.95 2.92 1.66
CA ALA A 134 19.63 2.29 1.60
C ALA A 134 18.50 3.29 1.95
N ILE A 135 18.71 4.11 2.99
CA ILE A 135 17.79 5.17 3.39
C ILE A 135 17.67 6.23 2.29
N THR A 136 18.81 6.61 1.70
CA THR A 136 18.84 7.57 0.58
C THR A 136 18.05 7.05 -0.61
N ALA A 137 18.22 5.77 -0.96
CA ALA A 137 17.48 5.14 -2.04
C ALA A 137 15.97 5.16 -1.76
N TYR A 138 15.54 4.85 -0.53
CA TYR A 138 14.13 4.88 -0.14
C TYR A 138 13.50 6.27 -0.34
N PHE A 139 14.12 7.33 0.20
CA PHE A 139 13.61 8.69 0.02
C PHE A 139 13.72 9.19 -1.42
N ALA A 140 14.75 8.79 -2.17
CA ALA A 140 14.88 9.12 -3.59
C ALA A 140 13.73 8.53 -4.42
N LEU A 141 13.31 7.30 -4.13
CA LEU A 141 12.16 6.67 -4.79
C LEU A 141 10.83 7.38 -4.44
N MET A 142 10.68 7.86 -3.20
CA MET A 142 9.54 8.69 -2.81
C MET A 142 9.51 10.03 -3.56
N ILE A 143 10.66 10.70 -3.72
CA ILE A 143 10.81 11.92 -4.51
C ILE A 143 10.48 11.64 -5.97
N LEU A 144 11.00 10.55 -6.54
CA LEU A 144 10.76 10.15 -7.93
C LEU A 144 9.26 9.96 -8.20
N SER A 145 8.55 9.26 -7.31
CA SER A 145 7.11 9.05 -7.42
C SER A 145 6.32 10.36 -7.36
N LYS A 146 6.67 11.28 -6.45
CA LYS A 146 6.00 12.59 -6.38
C LYS A 146 6.37 13.50 -7.55
N MET A 147 7.59 13.44 -8.05
CA MET A 147 7.98 14.13 -9.28
C MET A 147 7.17 13.62 -10.49
N ALA A 148 7.00 12.30 -10.62
CA ALA A 148 6.17 11.72 -11.67
C ALA A 148 4.70 12.19 -11.60
N SER A 149 4.13 12.23 -10.38
CA SER A 149 2.79 12.79 -10.14
C SER A 149 2.70 14.27 -10.52
N LEU A 150 3.73 15.06 -10.23
CA LEU A 150 3.80 16.48 -10.61
C LEU A 150 3.87 16.67 -12.13
N VAL A 151 4.68 15.86 -12.83
CA VAL A 151 4.75 15.88 -14.31
C VAL A 151 3.39 15.57 -14.91
N LEU A 152 2.71 14.53 -14.42
CA LEU A 152 1.37 14.18 -14.84
C LEU A 152 0.38 15.33 -14.61
N ARG A 153 0.44 15.99 -13.44
CA ARG A 153 -0.36 17.19 -13.15
C ARG A 153 -0.07 18.32 -14.12
N CYS A 154 1.19 18.59 -14.45
CA CYS A 154 1.57 19.61 -15.43
C CYS A 154 0.97 19.33 -16.81
N VAL A 155 0.94 18.06 -17.24
CA VAL A 155 0.28 17.66 -18.50
C VAL A 155 -1.23 17.84 -18.45
N LEU A 156 -1.86 17.55 -17.31
CA LEU A 156 -3.30 17.70 -17.09
C LEU A 156 -3.72 19.13 -16.71
N ARG A 157 -2.76 20.03 -16.45
CA ARG A 157 -2.96 21.39 -15.92
C ARG A 157 -3.96 22.24 -16.71
N PRO A 158 -3.99 22.21 -18.07
CA PRO A 158 -4.97 22.99 -18.83
C PRO A 158 -6.42 22.60 -18.50
N VAL A 159 -6.67 21.33 -18.20
CA VAL A 159 -8.00 20.83 -17.81
C VAL A 159 -8.26 21.13 -16.33
N LEU A 160 -7.27 20.88 -15.48
CA LEU A 160 -7.39 21.05 -14.03
C LEU A 160 -7.63 22.51 -13.62
N ARG A 161 -6.97 23.48 -14.25
CA ARG A 161 -7.12 24.91 -13.93
C ARG A 161 -8.49 25.48 -14.27
N VAL A 162 -9.15 24.95 -15.30
CA VAL A 162 -10.48 25.43 -15.72
C VAL A 162 -11.54 24.99 -14.71
N GLU A 163 -11.44 23.76 -14.19
CA GLU A 163 -12.45 23.23 -13.27
C GLU A 163 -12.12 23.45 -11.79
N TYR A 164 -10.83 23.47 -11.39
CA TYR A 164 -10.39 23.49 -9.97
C TYR A 164 -9.11 24.33 -9.73
N PRO A 165 -9.10 25.65 -10.02
CA PRO A 165 -7.87 26.46 -10.03
C PRO A 165 -7.17 26.58 -8.66
N MET A 166 -7.91 26.80 -7.57
CA MET A 166 -7.32 26.92 -6.23
C MET A 166 -6.80 25.58 -5.70
N GLN A 167 -7.50 24.48 -5.99
CA GLN A 167 -7.12 23.16 -5.50
C GLN A 167 -5.87 22.63 -6.21
N ASP A 168 -5.73 22.89 -7.52
CA ASP A 168 -4.51 22.57 -8.29
C ASP A 168 -3.27 23.27 -7.72
N ALA A 169 -3.39 24.55 -7.34
CA ALA A 169 -2.29 25.31 -6.77
C ALA A 169 -1.85 24.75 -5.40
N VAL A 170 -2.81 24.50 -4.49
CA VAL A 170 -2.52 23.91 -3.17
C VAL A 170 -1.86 22.54 -3.33
N GLU A 171 -2.44 21.66 -4.14
CA GLU A 171 -1.92 20.31 -4.36
C GLU A 171 -0.51 20.34 -4.97
N THR A 172 -0.21 21.30 -5.86
CA THR A 172 1.14 21.53 -6.40
C THR A 172 2.13 21.99 -5.32
N CYS A 173 1.77 22.98 -4.51
CA CYS A 173 2.61 23.45 -3.40
C CYS A 173 2.89 22.33 -2.39
N THR A 174 1.89 21.52 -2.05
CA THR A 174 2.08 20.38 -1.14
C THR A 174 3.03 19.33 -1.71
N ALA A 175 2.99 19.04 -3.01
CA ALA A 175 3.91 18.10 -3.65
C ALA A 175 5.36 18.61 -3.65
N VAL A 176 5.55 19.91 -3.89
CA VAL A 176 6.88 20.53 -3.83
C VAL A 176 7.43 20.53 -2.41
N ALA A 177 6.61 20.92 -1.42
CA ALA A 177 6.99 20.87 -0.01
C ALA A 177 7.34 19.45 0.45
N TYR A 178 6.61 18.43 -0.04
CA TYR A 178 6.91 17.03 0.21
C TYR A 178 8.33 16.66 -0.28
N MET A 179 8.67 17.02 -1.52
CA MET A 179 9.99 16.69 -2.09
C MET A 179 11.12 17.37 -1.32
N PHE A 180 10.96 18.64 -0.93
CA PHE A 180 11.93 19.33 -0.08
C PHE A 180 12.05 18.69 1.30
N GLY A 181 10.93 18.23 1.88
CA GLY A 181 10.95 17.45 3.12
C GLY A 181 11.78 16.18 3.00
N CYS A 182 11.57 15.38 1.94
CA CYS A 182 12.38 14.18 1.69
C CYS A 182 13.88 14.51 1.51
N LEU A 183 14.23 15.58 0.79
CA LEU A 183 15.63 16.01 0.65
C LEU A 183 16.25 16.41 2.00
N ALA A 184 15.49 17.10 2.86
CA ALA A 184 15.94 17.42 4.21
C ALA A 184 16.16 16.17 5.05
N LEU A 185 15.29 15.17 4.96
CA LEU A 185 15.44 13.87 5.64
C LEU A 185 16.68 13.12 5.19
N ILE A 186 16.99 13.13 3.89
CA ILE A 186 18.24 12.57 3.36
C ILE A 186 19.43 13.29 4.00
N GLY A 187 19.44 14.63 4.01
CA GLY A 187 20.53 15.41 4.61
C GLY A 187 20.74 15.10 6.10
N VAL A 188 19.66 15.03 6.87
CA VAL A 188 19.70 14.64 8.30
C VAL A 188 20.23 13.22 8.46
N SER A 189 19.83 12.29 7.59
CA SER A 189 20.29 10.91 7.64
C SER A 189 21.79 10.76 7.45
N TRP A 190 22.36 11.48 6.48
CA TRP A 190 23.80 11.48 6.26
C TRP A 190 24.56 12.14 7.41
N MET A 191 24.02 13.23 7.97
CA MET A 191 24.62 13.90 9.12
C MET A 191 24.67 13.00 10.35
N LEU A 192 23.58 12.30 10.66
CA LEU A 192 23.52 11.36 11.79
C LEU A 192 24.43 10.15 11.59
N SER A 193 24.50 9.61 10.37
CA SER A 193 25.43 8.54 10.03
C SER A 193 26.90 8.95 10.23
N ALA A 194 27.26 10.19 9.90
CA ALA A 194 28.63 10.69 10.07
C ALA A 194 29.03 10.82 11.56
N LEU A 195 28.06 11.09 12.45
CA LEU A 195 28.30 11.31 13.87
C LEU A 195 28.50 10.01 14.67
N HIS A 196 28.48 8.82 14.04
CA HIS A 196 28.60 7.51 14.69
C HIS A 196 27.70 7.34 15.93
N ALA A 197 26.62 8.12 16.01
CA ALA A 197 25.68 8.02 17.10
C ALA A 197 24.97 6.67 16.93
N THR A 198 25.22 5.74 17.85
CA THR A 198 24.53 4.45 18.00
C THR A 198 23.08 4.67 18.45
N ALA A 199 22.35 5.48 17.69
CA ALA A 199 21.07 6.01 18.08
C ALA A 199 19.98 5.47 17.15
N SER A 200 19.06 4.75 17.78
CA SER A 200 17.96 3.98 17.22
C SER A 200 17.14 4.70 16.16
N LEU A 201 16.42 3.89 15.36
CA LEU A 201 15.46 4.34 14.36
C LEU A 201 14.37 5.28 14.87
N VAL A 202 14.23 5.48 16.18
CA VAL A 202 13.42 6.54 16.78
C VAL A 202 13.79 7.91 16.20
N TRP A 203 15.05 8.15 15.83
CA TRP A 203 15.52 9.39 15.19
C TRP A 203 15.18 9.52 13.70
N TYR A 204 14.97 8.41 13.00
CA TYR A 204 14.54 8.38 11.59
C TYR A 204 13.01 8.34 11.44
N ALA A 205 12.34 7.70 12.41
CA ALA A 205 10.90 7.61 12.52
C ALA A 205 10.27 8.92 12.96
N THR A 206 10.85 9.68 13.89
CA THR A 206 10.32 10.98 14.34
C THR A 206 10.15 12.00 13.22
N PRO A 207 11.09 12.18 12.28
CA PRO A 207 10.91 13.15 11.21
C PRO A 207 10.00 12.59 10.08
N CYS A 208 9.90 11.26 9.90
CA CYS A 208 8.86 10.63 9.07
C CYS A 208 7.45 10.77 9.66
N LEU A 209 7.28 10.57 10.97
CA LEU A 209 6.05 10.81 11.72
C LEU A 209 5.69 12.29 11.71
N GLY A 210 6.66 13.18 11.91
CA GLY A 210 6.48 14.62 11.80
C GLY A 210 6.08 15.05 10.39
N PHE A 211 6.62 14.41 9.35
CA PHE A 211 6.28 14.67 7.95
C PHE A 211 4.87 14.18 7.58
N VAL A 212 4.51 12.96 7.98
CA VAL A 212 3.14 12.42 7.86
C VAL A 212 2.15 13.24 8.70
N ALA A 213 2.52 13.58 9.93
CA ALA A 213 1.76 14.44 10.85
C ALA A 213 1.81 15.93 10.47
N ARG A 214 2.48 16.34 9.39
CA ARG A 214 2.43 17.70 8.82
C ARG A 214 1.67 17.72 7.49
N MET A 215 1.63 16.59 6.78
CA MET A 215 0.61 16.28 5.78
C MET A 215 -0.79 16.15 6.43
N GLY A 216 -0.87 15.67 7.67
CA GLY A 216 -2.10 15.53 8.49
C GLY A 216 -2.83 16.82 8.95
N PRO A 217 -2.18 17.93 9.35
CA PRO A 217 -2.86 19.17 9.73
C PRO A 217 -3.33 19.96 8.52
N SER A 218 -2.68 19.79 7.37
CA SER A 218 -3.24 20.18 6.06
C SER A 218 -4.45 19.32 5.69
N PHE A 219 -4.57 18.12 6.29
CA PHE A 219 -5.72 17.24 6.18
C PHE A 219 -6.84 17.70 7.13
N LEU A 220 -6.62 17.81 8.44
CA LEU A 220 -7.64 18.13 9.47
C LEU A 220 -8.09 19.60 9.52
N ALA A 221 -7.19 20.57 9.45
CA ALA A 221 -7.58 22.00 9.48
C ALA A 221 -8.27 22.44 8.16
N CYS A 222 -7.95 21.77 7.06
CA CYS A 222 -8.67 21.87 5.79
C CYS A 222 -9.99 21.07 5.78
N CYS A 223 -10.10 19.98 6.56
CA CYS A 223 -11.32 19.19 6.69
C CYS A 223 -12.49 20.03 7.19
N CYS A 224 -12.32 20.82 8.26
CA CYS A 224 -13.42 21.64 8.79
C CYS A 224 -13.77 22.85 7.91
N ARG A 225 -12.80 23.40 7.15
CA ARG A 225 -13.00 24.67 6.42
C ARG A 225 -13.48 24.47 4.97
N GLN A 226 -13.21 23.32 4.35
CA GLN A 226 -13.56 23.06 2.94
C GLN A 226 -14.92 22.35 2.77
N GLU A 227 -15.38 21.54 3.74
CA GLU A 227 -16.70 20.88 3.66
C GLU A 227 -17.86 21.89 3.66
N VAL A 228 -17.70 23.04 4.33
CA VAL A 228 -18.67 24.15 4.32
C VAL A 228 -18.74 24.84 2.94
N ALA A 229 -17.67 24.78 2.14
CA ALA A 229 -17.60 25.41 0.82
C ALA A 229 -18.11 24.50 -0.31
N GLU A 230 -17.82 23.20 -0.27
CA GLU A 230 -18.29 22.22 -1.27
C GLU A 230 -19.78 21.89 -1.13
N ALA A 231 -20.37 22.06 0.06
CA ALA A 231 -21.82 21.90 0.28
C ALA A 231 -22.68 22.93 -0.50
N LYS A 232 -22.09 24.02 -1.03
CA LYS A 232 -22.82 25.11 -1.70
C LYS A 232 -22.92 25.02 -3.23
N SER A 233 -22.15 24.18 -3.92
CA SER A 233 -22.15 24.13 -5.40
C SER A 233 -23.00 22.99 -5.95
N HIS A 234 -24.31 23.06 -5.70
CA HIS A 234 -25.29 22.08 -6.15
C HIS A 234 -25.47 22.07 -7.69
N ILE A 235 -25.85 20.88 -8.22
CA ILE A 235 -26.28 20.57 -9.62
C ILE A 235 -25.18 20.04 -10.58
N ARG A 236 -24.50 18.93 -10.20
CA ARG A 236 -23.91 17.89 -11.12
C ARG A 236 -23.27 16.72 -10.35
N ILE A 237 -23.93 16.28 -9.29
CA ILE A 237 -23.25 15.73 -8.12
C ILE A 237 -23.34 14.19 -8.00
N HIS A 238 -24.32 13.52 -8.63
CA HIS A 238 -24.60 12.11 -8.35
C HIS A 238 -23.55 11.11 -8.87
N GLY A 239 -23.13 11.22 -10.15
CA GLY A 239 -22.16 10.27 -10.73
C GLY A 239 -20.75 10.36 -10.13
N ARG A 240 -20.38 11.52 -9.57
CA ARG A 240 -19.05 11.72 -8.97
C ARG A 240 -18.86 10.96 -7.66
N TRP A 241 -19.88 10.93 -6.81
CA TRP A 241 -19.80 10.17 -5.56
C TRP A 241 -19.77 8.66 -5.80
N LEU A 242 -20.42 8.21 -6.88
CA LEU A 242 -20.44 6.81 -7.27
C LEU A 242 -19.05 6.32 -7.63
N LEU A 243 -18.32 7.08 -8.46
CA LEU A 243 -16.95 6.77 -8.88
C LEU A 243 -15.96 6.79 -7.70
N ASP A 244 -16.03 7.79 -6.80
CA ASP A 244 -15.16 7.80 -5.61
C ASP A 244 -15.40 6.58 -4.72
N ARG A 245 -16.65 6.14 -4.56
CA ARG A 245 -17.02 4.94 -3.81
C ARG A 245 -16.49 3.67 -4.46
N GLU A 246 -16.73 3.49 -5.76
CA GLU A 246 -16.33 2.28 -6.50
C GLU A 246 -14.82 2.08 -6.49
N ARG A 247 -14.06 3.17 -6.51
CA ARG A 247 -12.60 3.11 -6.49
C ARG A 247 -12.01 2.85 -5.11
N MET A 248 -12.62 3.43 -4.08
CA MET A 248 -12.30 3.06 -2.70
C MET A 248 -12.60 1.58 -2.46
N ALA A 249 -13.73 1.09 -2.97
CA ALA A 249 -14.08 -0.34 -2.91
C ALA A 249 -13.05 -1.20 -3.65
N ALA A 250 -12.71 -0.85 -4.90
CA ALA A 250 -11.75 -1.60 -5.70
C ALA A 250 -10.36 -1.67 -5.06
N PHE A 251 -9.91 -0.59 -4.42
CA PHE A 251 -8.65 -0.59 -3.67
C PHE A 251 -8.71 -1.54 -2.47
N THR A 252 -9.78 -1.48 -1.66
CA THR A 252 -9.96 -2.39 -0.52
C THR A 252 -10.12 -3.85 -0.96
N ASP A 253 -10.87 -4.11 -2.02
CA ASP A 253 -10.99 -5.43 -2.65
C ASP A 253 -9.61 -5.98 -3.02
N GLY A 254 -8.76 -5.14 -3.63
CA GLY A 254 -7.38 -5.50 -3.95
C GLY A 254 -6.52 -5.83 -2.72
N VAL A 255 -6.59 -5.01 -1.66
CA VAL A 255 -5.82 -5.24 -0.43
C VAL A 255 -6.24 -6.56 0.22
N LEU A 256 -7.55 -6.80 0.36
CA LEU A 256 -8.05 -8.04 0.99
C LEU A 256 -7.75 -9.27 0.13
N ALA A 257 -7.83 -9.18 -1.20
CA ALA A 257 -7.46 -10.27 -2.09
C ALA A 257 -5.98 -10.66 -1.98
N ILE A 258 -5.07 -9.68 -1.91
CA ILE A 258 -3.63 -9.96 -1.75
C ILE A 258 -3.32 -10.48 -0.35
N SER A 259 -3.96 -9.93 0.69
CA SER A 259 -3.82 -10.44 2.06
C SER A 259 -4.26 -11.92 2.15
N ALA A 260 -5.40 -12.27 1.56
CA ALA A 260 -5.86 -13.66 1.45
C ALA A 260 -4.87 -14.53 0.67
N THR A 261 -4.29 -14.01 -0.41
CA THR A 261 -3.28 -14.73 -1.20
C THR A 261 -2.02 -15.03 -0.37
N PHE A 262 -1.56 -14.10 0.46
CA PHE A 262 -0.40 -14.34 1.34
C PHE A 262 -0.64 -15.47 2.34
N THR A 263 -1.86 -15.60 2.89
CA THR A 263 -2.17 -16.73 3.78
C THR A 263 -2.02 -18.10 3.11
N LEU A 264 -2.27 -18.17 1.79
CA LEU A 264 -2.09 -19.42 1.02
C LEU A 264 -0.61 -19.67 0.69
N LEU A 265 0.14 -18.62 0.34
CA LEU A 265 1.56 -18.72 -0.05
C LEU A 265 2.47 -19.19 1.11
N GLU A 266 2.00 -19.10 2.35
CA GLU A 266 2.71 -19.62 3.52
C GLU A 266 2.65 -21.16 3.63
N ILE A 267 1.71 -21.83 2.94
CA ILE A 267 1.60 -23.29 2.94
C ILE A 267 2.57 -23.87 1.91
N ARG A 268 3.64 -24.53 2.39
CA ARG A 268 4.60 -25.23 1.52
C ARG A 268 4.05 -26.59 1.06
N ALA A 269 4.31 -26.96 -0.20
CA ALA A 269 4.04 -28.31 -0.71
C ALA A 269 5.09 -29.33 -0.19
N PRO A 270 4.76 -30.64 -0.14
CA PRO A 270 5.71 -31.67 0.24
C PRO A 270 6.87 -31.74 -0.76
N ALA A 271 8.11 -31.75 -0.27
CA ALA A 271 9.32 -31.80 -1.10
C ALA A 271 9.41 -33.09 -1.94
N SER A 272 8.73 -34.16 -1.53
CA SER A 272 8.71 -35.46 -2.21
C SER A 272 7.99 -35.47 -3.58
N LEU A 273 7.30 -34.39 -3.95
CA LEU A 273 6.69 -34.22 -5.29
C LEU A 273 7.61 -33.52 -6.29
N ASP A 274 8.60 -32.78 -5.79
CA ASP A 274 9.64 -32.16 -6.60
C ASP A 274 10.78 -33.18 -6.72
N GLY A 275 10.77 -34.02 -7.75
CA GLY A 275 11.86 -34.97 -8.08
C GLY A 275 13.22 -34.31 -8.38
N VAL A 276 13.44 -33.09 -7.90
CA VAL A 276 14.60 -32.24 -8.05
C VAL A 276 15.05 -31.88 -6.63
N GLY A 277 16.08 -32.58 -6.15
CA GLY A 277 16.75 -32.31 -4.88
C GLY A 277 17.53 -30.99 -4.88
N THR A 278 16.85 -29.86 -5.09
CA THR A 278 17.42 -28.53 -4.91
C THR A 278 16.88 -27.92 -3.64
N ALA A 279 17.72 -27.91 -2.61
CA ALA A 279 17.60 -27.03 -1.47
C ALA A 279 17.35 -25.58 -1.97
N SER A 280 16.12 -25.09 -1.82
CA SER A 280 15.79 -23.70 -2.10
C SER A 280 16.04 -22.87 -0.82
N PRO A 281 16.82 -21.78 -0.87
CA PRO A 281 17.32 -21.09 0.32
C PRO A 281 16.40 -19.93 0.76
N VAL A 282 15.12 -20.19 1.05
CA VAL A 282 14.23 -19.15 1.60
C VAL A 282 13.27 -19.70 2.66
N GLY A 283 13.67 -19.57 3.93
CA GLY A 283 12.83 -19.59 5.13
C GLY A 283 12.93 -20.84 5.99
N PRO A 284 12.72 -20.74 7.32
CA PRO A 284 13.33 -21.61 8.31
C PRO A 284 12.91 -23.04 8.09
N SER A 285 13.89 -23.89 8.26
CA SER A 285 13.79 -25.31 8.45
C SER A 285 12.70 -25.60 9.48
N ARG A 286 11.53 -26.07 9.04
CA ARG A 286 10.74 -26.99 9.87
C ARG A 286 11.54 -28.29 9.88
N GLY A 287 12.57 -28.33 10.73
CA GLY A 287 13.31 -29.54 11.06
C GLY A 287 12.45 -30.43 11.94
N LEU A 288 11.29 -30.85 11.43
CA LEU A 288 10.59 -32.01 11.96
C LEU A 288 10.68 -33.05 10.86
N GLY A 289 11.40 -34.13 11.15
CA GLY A 289 11.78 -35.16 10.18
C GLY A 289 10.64 -35.50 9.24
N GLU A 290 10.91 -35.33 7.93
CA GLU A 290 10.03 -35.87 6.92
C GLU A 290 9.86 -37.37 7.23
N PRO A 291 8.62 -37.89 7.35
CA PRO A 291 8.44 -39.32 7.42
C PRO A 291 8.92 -39.89 6.09
N GLU A 292 10.06 -40.57 6.11
CA GLU A 292 10.74 -41.10 4.92
C GLU A 292 9.87 -42.07 4.09
N ASP A 293 8.69 -42.49 4.58
CA ASP A 293 7.82 -43.46 3.89
C ASP A 293 6.30 -43.13 3.90
N GLY A 294 5.91 -41.88 4.21
CA GLY A 294 4.50 -41.49 4.33
C GLY A 294 3.88 -41.03 3.02
N GLY A 295 2.96 -41.81 2.42
CA GLY A 295 2.14 -41.35 1.29
C GLY A 295 1.33 -40.07 1.61
N PHE A 296 0.73 -39.44 0.60
CA PHE A 296 -0.01 -38.16 0.71
C PHE A 296 -1.04 -38.10 1.86
N ALA A 297 -1.66 -39.23 2.20
CA ALA A 297 -2.59 -39.31 3.33
C ALA A 297 -1.93 -39.00 4.69
N THR A 298 -0.72 -39.51 4.91
CA THR A 298 0.06 -39.24 6.14
C THR A 298 0.48 -37.78 6.20
N TYR A 299 0.81 -37.17 5.06
CA TYR A 299 1.13 -35.74 4.97
C TYR A 299 -0.08 -34.88 5.36
N ILE A 300 -1.27 -35.13 4.81
CA ILE A 300 -2.49 -34.40 5.20
C ILE A 300 -2.78 -34.60 6.69
N GLN A 301 -2.66 -35.83 7.20
CA GLN A 301 -2.90 -36.12 8.60
C GLN A 301 -1.89 -35.42 9.52
N HIS A 302 -0.68 -35.13 9.05
CA HIS A 302 0.31 -34.37 9.80
C HIS A 302 0.02 -32.85 9.75
N HIS A 303 -0.41 -32.33 8.60
CA HIS A 303 -0.59 -30.90 8.35
C HIS A 303 -2.04 -30.38 8.51
N TRP A 304 -2.98 -31.18 9.02
CA TRP A 304 -4.39 -30.78 9.13
C TRP A 304 -4.61 -29.51 9.98
N ARG A 305 -3.76 -29.25 10.98
CA ARG A 305 -3.81 -28.03 11.79
C ARG A 305 -3.38 -26.80 10.99
N ASP A 306 -2.35 -26.92 10.17
CA ASP A 306 -1.89 -25.86 9.28
C ASP A 306 -2.99 -25.53 8.25
N LEU A 307 -3.64 -26.55 7.68
CA LEU A 307 -4.77 -26.39 6.76
C LEU A 307 -5.99 -25.74 7.43
N LEU A 308 -6.30 -26.11 8.67
CA LEU A 308 -7.39 -25.51 9.45
C LEU A 308 -7.09 -24.05 9.79
N SER A 309 -5.84 -23.74 10.17
CA SER A 309 -5.41 -22.37 10.43
C SER A 309 -5.52 -21.50 9.18
N TYR A 310 -5.11 -22.03 8.03
CA TYR A 310 -5.33 -21.37 6.75
C TYR A 310 -6.81 -21.10 6.49
N ALA A 311 -7.68 -22.10 6.63
CA ALA A 311 -9.11 -21.96 6.39
C ALA A 311 -9.75 -20.93 7.33
N ALA A 312 -9.33 -20.89 8.59
CA ALA A 312 -9.76 -19.89 9.57
C ALA A 312 -9.30 -18.48 9.18
N SER A 313 -8.03 -18.32 8.82
CA SER A 313 -7.44 -17.04 8.37
C SER A 313 -8.16 -16.49 7.14
N PHE A 314 -8.39 -17.35 6.14
CA PHE A 314 -9.11 -17.00 4.93
C PHE A 314 -10.57 -16.59 5.22
N SER A 315 -11.23 -17.30 6.15
CA SER A 315 -12.61 -16.99 6.55
C SER A 315 -12.72 -15.62 7.24
N VAL A 316 -11.75 -15.25 8.08
CA VAL A 316 -11.70 -13.92 8.72
C VAL A 316 -11.57 -12.81 7.67
N ILE A 317 -10.67 -12.99 6.69
CA ILE A 317 -10.48 -12.00 5.62
C ILE A 317 -11.75 -11.89 4.76
N LEU A 318 -12.40 -13.02 4.45
CA LEU A 318 -13.64 -13.02 3.69
C LEU A 318 -14.79 -12.33 4.44
N GLN A 319 -14.92 -12.56 5.75
CA GLN A 319 -15.93 -11.90 6.58
C GLN A 319 -15.69 -10.37 6.64
N LEU A 320 -14.44 -9.95 6.74
CA LEU A 320 -14.06 -8.53 6.65
C LEU A 320 -14.45 -7.94 5.28
N TRP A 321 -14.22 -8.68 4.19
CA TRP A 321 -14.62 -8.26 2.85
C TRP A 321 -16.14 -8.12 2.72
N VAL A 322 -16.93 -9.10 3.18
CA VAL A 322 -18.40 -9.02 3.15
C VAL A 322 -18.89 -7.81 3.94
N THR A 323 -18.41 -7.64 5.16
CA THR A 323 -18.80 -6.51 6.03
C THR A 323 -18.43 -5.16 5.42
N HIS A 324 -17.24 -5.07 4.80
CA HIS A 324 -16.81 -3.88 4.09
C HIS A 324 -17.70 -3.57 2.89
N ARG A 325 -18.09 -4.59 2.11
CA ARG A 325 -18.93 -4.42 0.93
C ARG A 325 -20.33 -3.94 1.30
N GLU A 326 -20.92 -4.51 2.33
CA GLU A 326 -22.21 -4.08 2.89
C GLU A 326 -22.13 -2.62 3.36
N THR A 327 -21.13 -2.30 4.18
CA THR A 327 -20.91 -0.94 4.70
C THR A 327 -20.72 0.07 3.58
N THR A 328 -19.87 -0.25 2.61
CA THR A 328 -19.57 0.63 1.46
C THR A 328 -20.79 0.83 0.57
N SER A 329 -21.62 -0.20 0.40
CA SER A 329 -22.87 -0.10 -0.38
C SER A 329 -23.91 0.82 0.29
N ALA A 330 -23.96 0.83 1.63
CA ALA A 330 -24.85 1.66 2.43
C ALA A 330 -24.38 3.12 2.52
N VAL A 331 -23.08 3.38 2.34
CA VAL A 331 -22.52 4.74 2.38
C VAL A 331 -22.74 5.46 1.05
N PRO A 332 -23.48 6.59 1.03
CA PRO A 332 -23.73 7.34 -0.19
C PRO A 332 -22.54 8.21 -0.61
N ARG A 333 -21.65 8.60 0.31
CA ARG A 333 -20.52 9.50 0.03
C ARG A 333 -19.30 9.19 0.89
N PHE A 334 -18.13 9.13 0.26
CA PHE A 334 -16.83 9.00 0.93
C PHE A 334 -16.22 10.37 1.21
N GLY A 335 -16.53 10.91 2.40
CA GLY A 335 -15.87 12.10 2.94
C GLY A 335 -14.37 11.88 3.17
N LYS A 336 -13.62 12.96 3.45
CA LYS A 336 -12.17 12.87 3.73
C LYS A 336 -11.87 11.95 4.92
N VAL A 337 -12.62 12.08 6.01
CA VAL A 337 -12.46 11.26 7.23
C VAL A 337 -12.68 9.79 6.92
N LEU A 338 -13.77 9.45 6.23
CA LEU A 338 -14.09 8.07 5.90
C LEU A 338 -13.04 7.43 4.99
N ARG A 339 -12.49 8.18 4.03
CA ARG A 339 -11.35 7.69 3.21
C ARG A 339 -10.13 7.39 4.06
N SER A 340 -9.79 8.23 5.03
CA SER A 340 -8.67 7.96 5.94
C SER A 340 -8.91 6.76 6.82
N LEU A 341 -10.10 6.62 7.38
CA LEU A 341 -10.48 5.44 8.15
C LEU A 341 -10.42 4.17 7.30
N ASN A 342 -10.85 4.22 6.04
CA ASN A 342 -10.74 3.10 5.10
C ASN A 342 -9.29 2.74 4.78
N LEU A 343 -8.42 3.73 4.56
CA LEU A 343 -7.00 3.45 4.34
C LEU A 343 -6.33 2.86 5.59
N LEU A 344 -6.69 3.37 6.77
CA LEU A 344 -6.23 2.82 8.05
C LEU A 344 -6.72 1.39 8.26
N SER A 345 -7.99 1.09 7.95
CA SER A 345 -8.52 -0.26 8.05
C SER A 345 -7.85 -1.21 7.07
N CYS A 346 -7.56 -0.77 5.83
CA CYS A 346 -6.80 -1.57 4.86
C CYS A 346 -5.37 -1.86 5.33
N MET A 347 -4.71 -0.87 5.93
CA MET A 347 -3.37 -1.02 6.48
C MET A 347 -3.33 -2.06 7.60
N VAL A 348 -4.31 -2.05 8.51
CA VAL A 348 -4.42 -3.08 9.55
C VAL A 348 -4.78 -4.45 8.95
N ALA A 349 -5.70 -4.50 7.98
CA ALA A 349 -6.11 -5.75 7.34
C ALA A 349 -4.98 -6.44 6.55
N ALA A 350 -4.03 -5.67 6.03
CA ALA A 350 -2.85 -6.19 5.36
C ALA A 350 -1.84 -6.85 6.32
N LEU A 351 -1.96 -6.66 7.65
CA LEU A 351 -1.16 -7.33 8.67
C LEU A 351 -1.78 -8.63 9.18
N ILE A 352 -2.98 -9.01 8.74
CA ILE A 352 -3.65 -10.25 9.17
C ILE A 352 -2.77 -11.49 8.99
N PRO A 353 -2.08 -11.71 7.85
CA PRO A 353 -1.22 -12.88 7.68
C PRO A 353 -0.13 -12.95 8.75
N PHE A 354 0.50 -11.81 9.07
CA PHE A 354 1.49 -11.71 10.13
C PHE A 354 0.91 -12.04 11.51
N SER A 355 -0.26 -11.47 11.86
CA SER A 355 -0.93 -11.76 13.13
C SER A 355 -1.30 -13.24 13.27
N MET A 356 -1.80 -13.87 12.21
CA MET A 356 -2.12 -15.30 12.22
C MET A 356 -0.87 -16.17 12.34
N SER A 357 0.22 -15.79 11.68
CA SER A 357 1.50 -16.48 11.83
C SER A 357 2.01 -16.42 13.29
N LEU A 358 1.80 -15.32 14.02
CA LEU A 358 2.15 -15.27 15.44
C LEU A 358 1.30 -16.25 16.27
N VAL A 359 -0.02 -16.26 16.09
CA VAL A 359 -0.92 -17.16 16.83
C VAL A 359 -0.61 -18.64 16.60
N VAL A 360 -0.22 -19.00 15.36
CA VAL A 360 0.11 -20.39 15.02
C VAL A 360 1.46 -20.82 15.60
N ASN A 361 2.46 -19.94 15.57
CA ASN A 361 3.82 -20.27 16.02
C ASN A 361 3.97 -20.17 17.54
N PHE A 362 3.15 -19.38 18.23
CA PHE A 362 3.18 -19.19 19.68
C PHE A 362 1.80 -19.43 20.31
N PRO A 363 1.28 -20.67 20.26
CA PRO A 363 -0.05 -20.98 20.78
C PRO A 363 -0.16 -20.84 22.30
N ASP A 364 0.95 -20.98 23.02
CA ASP A 364 0.99 -20.90 24.49
C ASP A 364 1.07 -19.45 25.01
N ASP A 365 1.37 -18.49 24.12
CA ASP A 365 1.43 -17.04 24.42
C ASP A 365 0.12 -16.29 24.08
N ALA A 366 -0.87 -16.99 23.50
CA ALA A 366 -2.08 -16.41 22.89
C ALA A 366 -3.21 -16.10 23.88
#